data_AF-A0A847J839-F1
#
_entry.id   AF-A0A847J839-F1
#
_cell.length_a   1.000
_cell.length_b   1.000
_cell.length_c   1.000
_cell.angle_alpha   90.00
_cell.angle_beta   90.00
_cell.angle_gamma   90.00
#
_symmetry.space_group_name_H-M   'P 1'
#
loop_
_entity.id
_entity.type
_entity.pdbx_description
1 polymer ?
#
loop_
_entity_poly.entity_id
_entity_poly.type
_entity_poly.pdbx_seq_one_letter_code
_entity_poly.pdbx_strand_id
1 'polypeptide(L)'
;LESAEARLAELADPDVRGEALHECLTENGQLIGTRFRNSDGTIRTVDRETFLDVGARLLQGAVRTDYNSNYAHPQFLRSDGTVIGIRMSPKSDVTIEVLRGDGISIEQNTKIHFRGGNDE
;
A
#
# COMPACT_ATOMS: atom_id res chain seq x y z
N LEU A 1 -27.20 -5.79 3.67
CA LEU A 1 -26.42 -4.55 3.75
C LEU A 1 -25.45 -4.71 4.89
N GLU A 2 -24.23 -5.09 4.58
CA GLU A 2 -23.10 -5.16 5.51
C GLU A 2 -22.74 -3.72 5.89
N SER A 3 -22.60 -3.40 7.18
CA SER A 3 -22.35 -2.02 7.58
C SER A 3 -20.89 -1.62 7.35
N ALA A 4 -20.64 -0.33 7.11
CA ALA A 4 -19.28 0.19 7.02
C ALA A 4 -18.48 -0.03 8.32
N GLU A 5 -19.17 -0.08 9.46
CA GLU A 5 -18.56 -0.35 10.78
C GLU A 5 -18.06 -1.79 10.89
N ALA A 6 -18.78 -2.78 10.33
CA ALA A 6 -18.35 -4.17 10.31
C ALA A 6 -17.04 -4.34 9.52
N ARG A 7 -16.97 -3.75 8.31
CA ARG A 7 -15.73 -3.74 7.51
C ARG A 7 -14.60 -2.95 8.17
N LEU A 8 -14.91 -1.86 8.89
CA LEU A 8 -13.90 -1.10 9.64
C LEU A 8 -13.37 -1.89 10.85
N ALA A 9 -14.19 -2.75 11.46
CA ALA A 9 -13.77 -3.67 12.51
C ALA A 9 -12.89 -4.81 11.97
N GLU A 10 -13.26 -5.43 10.85
CA GLU A 10 -12.44 -6.48 10.19
C GLU A 10 -11.07 -5.97 9.72
N LEU A 11 -10.98 -4.69 9.29
CA LEU A 11 -9.69 -4.06 8.99
C LEU A 11 -8.80 -3.87 10.24
N ALA A 12 -9.39 -3.78 11.43
CA ALA A 12 -8.71 -3.54 12.69
C ALA A 12 -8.49 -4.81 13.54
N ASP A 13 -9.00 -5.96 13.11
CA ASP A 13 -8.84 -7.25 13.78
C ASP A 13 -7.47 -7.88 13.45
N PRO A 14 -6.55 -8.03 14.42
CA PRO A 14 -5.21 -8.58 14.15
C PRO A 14 -5.20 -10.09 13.87
N ASP A 15 -6.29 -10.81 14.18
CA ASP A 15 -6.42 -12.24 13.84
C ASP A 15 -6.90 -12.43 12.39
N VAL A 16 -7.44 -11.37 11.74
CA VAL A 16 -7.75 -11.37 10.30
C VAL A 16 -6.47 -11.20 9.49
N ARG A 17 -5.87 -12.34 9.13
CA ARG A 17 -4.68 -12.39 8.26
C ARG A 17 -5.03 -12.02 6.82
N GLY A 18 -4.73 -10.78 6.44
CA GLY A 18 -4.82 -10.31 5.04
C GLY A 18 -3.91 -11.06 4.06
N GLU A 19 -4.17 -10.87 2.77
CA GLU A 19 -3.42 -11.43 1.62
C GLU A 19 -1.90 -11.15 1.71
N ALA A 20 -1.06 -11.97 1.05
CA ALA A 20 0.37 -11.78 1.08
C ALA A 20 0.81 -10.51 0.33
N LEU A 21 1.91 -9.88 0.76
CA LEU A 21 2.41 -8.63 0.16
C LEU A 21 2.62 -8.73 -1.36
N HIS A 22 3.01 -9.91 -1.87
CA HIS A 22 3.13 -10.20 -3.29
C HIS A 22 1.78 -10.18 -4.04
N GLU A 23 0.73 -10.75 -3.44
CA GLU A 23 -0.61 -10.88 -4.00
C GLU A 23 -1.33 -9.52 -4.03
N CYS A 24 -1.10 -8.69 -3.02
CA CYS A 24 -1.59 -7.31 -2.97
C CYS A 24 -0.94 -6.38 -4.01
N LEU A 25 0.29 -6.69 -4.47
CA LEU A 25 1.12 -5.75 -5.25
C LEU A 25 1.55 -6.27 -6.62
N THR A 26 1.17 -7.49 -7.01
CA THR A 26 1.47 -8.03 -8.34
C THR A 26 0.25 -8.58 -9.07
N GLU A 27 0.28 -8.45 -10.39
CA GLU A 27 -0.63 -9.11 -11.31
C GLU A 27 0.23 -9.92 -12.30
N ASN A 28 -0.10 -11.20 -12.49
CA ASN A 28 0.68 -12.13 -13.32
C ASN A 28 2.20 -12.16 -12.97
N GLY A 29 2.54 -11.96 -11.69
CA GLY A 29 3.91 -11.93 -11.18
C GLY A 29 4.69 -10.63 -11.48
N GLN A 30 4.04 -9.57 -11.98
CA GLN A 30 4.65 -8.25 -12.18
C GLN A 30 4.01 -7.20 -11.28
N LEU A 31 4.80 -6.27 -10.74
CA LEU A 31 4.32 -5.13 -9.95
C LEU A 31 3.23 -4.35 -10.69
N ILE A 32 2.03 -4.28 -10.09
CA ILE A 32 0.80 -3.72 -10.69
C ILE A 32 0.93 -2.30 -11.23
N GLY A 33 0.14 -1.97 -12.24
CA GLY A 33 0.08 -0.64 -12.82
C GLY A 33 1.31 -0.29 -13.68
N THR A 34 1.43 0.99 -14.01
CA THR A 34 2.42 1.48 -14.97
C THR A 34 3.63 2.12 -14.29
N ARG A 35 4.84 1.86 -14.80
CA ARG A 35 6.05 2.60 -14.40
C ARG A 35 6.06 3.95 -15.13
N PHE A 36 5.96 5.06 -14.39
CA PHE A 36 6.04 6.39 -14.99
C PHE A 36 7.41 6.63 -15.63
N ARG A 37 7.47 7.43 -16.71
CA ARG A 37 8.72 7.64 -17.48
C ARG A 37 9.83 8.17 -16.57
N ASN A 38 11.00 7.52 -16.63
CA ASN A 38 12.20 7.82 -15.83
C ASN A 38 12.04 7.65 -14.29
N SER A 39 10.94 7.07 -13.79
CA SER A 39 10.84 6.66 -12.38
C SER A 39 11.64 5.38 -12.10
N ASP A 40 11.98 5.09 -10.84
CA ASP A 40 12.70 3.88 -10.45
C ASP A 40 11.91 2.60 -10.74
N GLY A 41 12.60 1.45 -10.79
CA GLY A 41 12.00 0.15 -11.11
C GLY A 41 10.87 -0.30 -10.18
N THR A 42 10.83 0.26 -8.96
CA THR A 42 9.91 -0.05 -7.86
C THR A 42 8.75 0.95 -7.72
N ILE A 43 8.65 1.95 -8.59
CA ILE A 43 7.57 2.97 -8.57
C ILE A 43 6.48 2.60 -9.58
N ARG A 44 5.21 2.64 -9.15
CA ARG A 44 4.04 2.35 -9.98
C ARG A 44 2.94 3.39 -9.83
N THR A 45 2.28 3.63 -10.96
CA THR A 45 1.13 4.51 -11.14
C THR A 45 -0.05 3.65 -11.56
N VAL A 46 -1.11 3.66 -10.74
CA VAL A 46 -2.38 2.98 -11.01
C VAL A 46 -3.50 4.00 -11.22
N ASP A 47 -4.69 3.55 -11.56
CA ASP A 47 -5.92 4.35 -11.41
C ASP A 47 -6.36 4.42 -9.93
N ARG A 48 -7.45 5.17 -9.68
CA ARG A 48 -7.96 5.42 -8.32
C ARG A 48 -8.72 4.22 -7.71
N GLU A 49 -9.32 3.36 -8.53
CA GLU A 49 -10.08 2.19 -8.05
C GLU A 49 -9.10 1.10 -7.61
N THR A 50 -8.13 0.76 -8.47
CA THR A 50 -6.99 -0.11 -8.16
C THR A 50 -6.23 0.37 -6.91
N PHE A 51 -6.02 1.68 -6.75
CA PHE A 51 -5.35 2.22 -5.56
C PHE A 51 -6.13 1.97 -4.26
N LEU A 52 -7.46 2.04 -4.30
CA LEU A 52 -8.32 1.83 -3.13
C LEU A 52 -8.44 0.35 -2.77
N ASP A 53 -8.53 -0.54 -3.76
CA ASP A 53 -8.49 -2.00 -3.58
C ASP A 53 -7.17 -2.43 -2.89
N VAL A 54 -6.04 -2.04 -3.49
CA VAL A 54 -4.70 -2.33 -2.97
C VAL A 54 -4.51 -1.73 -1.58
N GLY A 55 -5.03 -0.53 -1.33
CA GLY A 55 -5.02 0.09 -0.01
C GLY A 55 -5.78 -0.72 1.04
N ALA A 56 -6.96 -1.24 0.70
CA ALA A 56 -7.74 -2.08 1.61
C ALA A 56 -7.05 -3.43 1.89
N ARG A 57 -6.62 -4.13 0.84
CA ARG A 57 -5.96 -5.45 0.93
C ARG A 57 -4.61 -5.40 1.64
N LEU A 58 -3.88 -4.29 1.54
CA LEU A 58 -2.65 -4.07 2.29
C LEU A 58 -2.88 -3.78 3.77
N LEU A 59 -3.95 -3.06 4.12
CA LEU A 59 -4.21 -2.59 5.48
C LEU A 59 -5.14 -3.51 6.31
N GLN A 60 -5.69 -4.57 5.72
CA GLN A 60 -6.47 -5.58 6.43
C GLN A 60 -5.63 -6.27 7.53
N GLY A 61 -6.09 -6.16 8.78
CA GLY A 61 -5.38 -6.66 9.96
C GLY A 61 -4.08 -5.92 10.29
N ALA A 62 -3.83 -4.77 9.66
CA ALA A 62 -2.56 -4.04 9.81
C ALA A 62 -2.63 -3.03 10.98
N VAL A 63 -1.88 -3.31 12.04
CA VAL A 63 -1.87 -2.49 13.26
C VAL A 63 -1.00 -1.25 13.11
N ARG A 64 -1.36 -0.15 13.79
CA ARG A 64 -0.57 1.09 13.78
C ARG A 64 0.83 0.86 14.37
N THR A 65 1.86 1.44 13.77
CA THR A 65 3.25 1.34 14.27
C THR A 65 4.03 2.64 14.06
N ASP A 66 5.16 2.78 14.76
CA ASP A 66 6.13 3.88 14.63
C ASP A 66 7.51 3.31 14.20
N TYR A 67 7.50 2.35 13.28
CA TYR A 67 8.66 1.54 12.86
C TYR A 67 9.88 2.37 12.43
N ASN A 68 9.69 3.41 11.63
CA ASN A 68 10.74 4.30 11.16
C ASN A 68 10.49 5.73 11.69
N SER A 69 11.23 6.15 12.70
CA SER A 69 11.11 7.49 13.31
C SER A 69 11.42 8.65 12.36
N ASN A 70 12.09 8.42 11.23
CA ASN A 70 12.33 9.43 10.20
C ASN A 70 11.18 9.53 9.18
N TYR A 71 10.19 8.64 9.23
CA TYR A 71 9.04 8.64 8.32
C TYR A 71 7.84 9.32 8.99
N ALA A 72 7.71 10.64 8.78
CA ALA A 72 6.75 11.51 9.45
C ALA A 72 5.26 11.32 9.06
N HIS A 73 4.90 10.18 8.47
CA HIS A 73 3.56 9.85 7.99
C HIS A 73 3.06 8.54 8.62
N PRO A 74 1.75 8.24 8.59
CA PRO A 74 1.19 6.95 9.01
C PRO A 74 1.99 5.72 8.56
N GLN A 75 2.20 4.78 9.48
CA GLN A 75 2.85 3.49 9.25
C GLN A 75 2.03 2.37 9.88
N PHE A 76 1.91 1.24 9.19
CA PHE A 76 1.12 0.10 9.61
C PHE A 76 1.94 -1.19 9.48
N LEU A 77 1.97 -1.99 10.53
CA LEU A 77 2.62 -3.30 10.61
C LEU A 77 1.59 -4.38 10.28
N ARG A 78 1.89 -5.20 9.28
CA ARG A 78 1.08 -6.36 8.90
C ARG A 78 1.52 -7.62 9.66
N SER A 79 0.65 -8.62 9.72
CA SER A 79 0.90 -9.91 10.39
C SER A 79 2.02 -10.75 9.75
N ASP A 80 2.40 -10.44 8.50
CA ASP A 80 3.57 -11.00 7.81
C ASP A 80 4.90 -10.31 8.18
N GLY A 81 4.86 -9.30 9.06
CA GLY A 81 6.03 -8.54 9.50
C GLY A 81 6.47 -7.40 8.56
N THR A 82 5.76 -7.21 7.44
CA THR A 82 5.98 -6.11 6.49
C THR A 82 5.38 -4.80 7.02
N VAL A 83 5.90 -3.66 6.55
CA VAL A 83 5.46 -2.34 7.04
C VAL A 83 5.10 -1.43 5.89
N ILE A 84 3.88 -0.90 5.93
CA ILE A 84 3.29 -0.02 4.91
C ILE A 84 3.18 1.40 5.45
N GLY A 85 3.80 2.35 4.74
CA GLY A 85 3.66 3.78 4.95
C GLY A 85 2.56 4.37 4.06
N ILE A 86 1.72 5.24 4.60
CA ILE A 86 0.72 6.00 3.84
C ILE A 86 1.06 7.48 3.95
N ARG A 87 1.61 8.08 2.89
CA ARG A 87 2.00 9.50 2.85
C ARG A 87 1.12 10.29 1.88
N MET A 88 0.96 11.58 2.15
CA MET A 88 0.36 12.52 1.19
C MET A 88 1.45 13.24 0.39
N SER A 89 1.21 13.47 -0.89
CA SER A 89 2.14 14.03 -1.87
C SER A 89 1.49 15.18 -2.62
N PRO A 90 2.04 16.41 -2.62
CA PRO A 90 1.51 17.53 -3.41
C PRO A 90 1.48 17.34 -4.93
N LYS A 91 1.97 16.21 -5.44
CA LYS A 91 1.98 15.84 -6.88
C LYS A 91 1.29 14.51 -7.18
N SER A 92 0.73 13.83 -6.18
CA SER A 92 0.29 12.43 -6.32
C SER A 92 -0.87 12.06 -5.40
N ASP A 93 -1.46 13.06 -4.73
CA ASP A 93 -2.40 12.95 -3.60
C ASP A 93 -1.93 12.03 -2.48
N VAL A 94 -2.03 10.71 -2.65
CA VAL A 94 -1.66 9.69 -1.66
C VAL A 94 -0.71 8.67 -2.29
N THR A 95 0.33 8.29 -1.55
CA THR A 95 1.27 7.22 -1.92
C THR A 95 1.30 6.15 -0.82
N ILE A 96 1.12 4.91 -1.23
CA ILE A 96 1.40 3.71 -0.44
C ILE A 96 2.88 3.37 -0.66
N GLU A 97 3.65 3.21 0.41
CA GLU A 97 5.09 2.98 0.36
C GLU A 97 5.50 1.80 1.25
N VAL A 98 6.23 0.83 0.68
CA VAL A 98 6.73 -0.33 1.42
C VAL A 98 7.97 0.06 2.22
N LEU A 99 7.78 0.34 3.51
CA LEU A 99 8.85 0.71 4.45
C LEU A 99 9.68 -0.50 4.91
N ARG A 100 9.09 -1.69 4.83
CA ARG A 100 9.76 -2.99 4.95
C ARG A 100 9.02 -3.99 4.07
N GLY A 101 9.73 -4.55 3.09
CA GLY A 101 9.21 -5.57 2.18
C GLY A 101 9.28 -6.99 2.75
N ASP A 102 8.91 -7.98 1.94
CA ASP A 102 8.96 -9.40 2.29
C ASP A 102 10.39 -9.99 2.27
N GLY A 103 11.33 -9.29 1.63
CA GLY A 103 12.71 -9.74 1.44
C GLY A 103 12.89 -10.81 0.35
N ILE A 104 11.84 -11.08 -0.44
CA ILE A 104 11.81 -12.15 -1.46
C ILE A 104 11.34 -11.59 -2.82
N SER A 105 10.24 -10.84 -2.86
CA SER A 105 9.56 -10.46 -4.09
C SER A 105 9.18 -8.98 -4.18
N ILE A 106 8.93 -8.32 -3.05
CA ILE A 106 8.60 -6.90 -2.97
C ILE A 106 9.69 -6.17 -2.18
N GLU A 107 10.45 -5.33 -2.87
CA GLU A 107 11.55 -4.56 -2.25
C GLU A 107 11.03 -3.43 -1.34
N GLN A 108 11.84 -3.09 -0.32
CA GLN A 108 11.69 -1.84 0.41
C GLN A 108 11.78 -0.65 -0.57
N ASN A 109 11.03 0.41 -0.27
CA ASN A 109 10.86 1.62 -1.09
C ASN A 109 10.00 1.44 -2.34
N THR A 110 9.37 0.27 -2.55
CA THR A 110 8.28 0.09 -3.52
C THR A 110 7.15 1.09 -3.24
N LYS A 111 6.64 1.76 -4.27
CA LYS A 111 5.68 2.86 -4.16
C LYS A 111 4.53 2.70 -5.14
N ILE A 112 3.30 2.61 -4.62
CA ILE A 112 2.07 2.69 -5.41
C ILE A 112 1.44 4.06 -5.17
N HIS A 113 1.06 4.75 -6.23
CA HIS A 113 0.24 5.97 -6.19
C HIS A 113 -0.75 5.93 -7.35
N PHE A 114 -1.85 6.69 -7.23
CA PHE A 114 -2.71 6.93 -8.39
C PHE A 114 -2.32 8.23 -9.09
N ARG A 115 -2.70 8.34 -10.36
CA ARG A 115 -2.59 9.62 -11.08
C ARG A 115 -3.74 10.55 -10.65
N GLY A 116 -3.48 11.43 -9.70
CA GLY A 116 -4.33 12.61 -9.48
C GLY A 116 -4.41 13.42 -10.78
N GLY A 117 -5.62 13.70 -11.27
CA GLY A 117 -5.84 14.31 -12.57
C GLY A 117 -5.48 15.79 -12.60
N ASN A 118 -4.24 16.11 -12.98
CA ASN A 118 -3.75 17.47 -13.26
C ASN A 118 -2.77 17.47 -14.45
N ASP A 119 -3.15 16.77 -15.52
CA ASP A 119 -2.55 16.89 -16.85
C ASP A 119 -3.62 17.44 -17.81
N GLU A 120 -3.93 18.74 -17.66
CA GLU A 120 -4.47 19.61 -18.72
C GLU A 120 -3.35 20.55 -19.21
#